data_AF-A0A9J5X2I7-F1
#
_entry.id   AF-A0A9J5X2I7-F1
#
_cell.length_a   1.000
_cell.length_b   1.000
_cell.length_c   1.000
_cell.angle_alpha   90.00
_cell.angle_beta   90.00
_cell.angle_gamma   90.00
#
_symmetry.space_group_name_H-M   'P 1'
#
loop_
_entity.id
_entity.type
_entity.pdbx_description
1 polymer ?
#
loop_
_entity_poly.entity_id
_entity_poly.type
_entity_poly.pdbx_seq_one_letter_code
_entity_poly.pdbx_strand_id
1 'polypeptide(L)'
;MTLNFVFTSGEYNGSTLSVLGRNPAFHKYREMPIIGGSGVFRLAQGSATVKTYWIDTTKGMLLLSVVLGPKVVEKWFDKLPHAKQKVTKFRFYFHDIASGKNPTAVQIAQSNMTAKSPTAFGFVTMIDDPLTVGPEPNSTIVGQAQGIYSSADQNEIALLMTLNFVFTTEKYNGSTLSVLGRNPVFHQYREMPIVGGSGVFWLAQGIATAKTYWINSTNGDAIVEYNVIVLHYHDI
;
A
#
# COMPACT_ATOMS: atom_id res chain seq x y z
N MET A 1 6.68 -0.10 -0.32
CA MET A 1 7.80 0.52 -1.04
C MET A 1 7.26 1.27 -2.23
N THR A 2 7.75 2.49 -2.45
CA THR A 2 7.50 3.28 -3.66
C THR A 2 8.83 3.43 -4.38
N LEU A 3 8.88 3.13 -5.67
CA LEU A 3 10.12 3.18 -6.45
C LEU A 3 9.83 3.62 -7.89
N ASN A 4 10.73 4.43 -8.45
CA ASN A 4 10.73 4.77 -9.86
C ASN A 4 11.95 4.13 -10.54
N PHE A 5 11.71 3.34 -11.59
CA PHE A 5 12.74 2.90 -12.51
C PHE A 5 12.91 3.97 -13.58
N VAL A 6 14.14 4.46 -13.76
CA VAL A 6 14.49 5.49 -14.76
C VAL A 6 15.38 4.86 -15.81
N PHE A 7 14.93 4.88 -17.06
CA PHE A 7 15.70 4.34 -18.19
C PHE A 7 16.59 5.44 -18.75
N THR A 8 17.91 5.23 -18.71
CA THR A 8 18.92 6.26 -19.08
C THR A 8 19.67 5.95 -20.38
N SER A 9 19.34 4.84 -21.04
CA SER A 9 19.91 4.43 -22.33
C SER A 9 19.01 3.43 -23.06
N GLY A 10 19.34 3.10 -24.31
CA GLY A 10 18.59 2.17 -25.15
C GLY A 10 17.28 2.75 -25.69
N GLU A 11 16.42 1.86 -26.17
CA GLU A 11 15.14 2.20 -26.83
C GLU A 11 14.19 3.01 -25.91
N TYR A 12 14.27 2.79 -24.61
CA TYR A 12 13.37 3.41 -23.63
C TYR A 12 13.98 4.62 -22.90
N ASN A 13 15.12 5.13 -23.38
CA ASN A 13 15.81 6.26 -22.76
C ASN A 13 14.87 7.46 -22.49
N GLY A 14 14.97 8.04 -21.29
CA GLY A 14 14.15 9.15 -20.83
C GLY A 14 12.76 8.77 -20.32
N SER A 15 12.40 7.47 -20.35
CA SER A 15 11.13 6.98 -19.81
C SER A 15 11.28 6.53 -18.36
N THR A 16 10.14 6.39 -17.66
CA THR A 16 10.12 5.86 -16.29
C THR A 16 8.98 4.87 -16.07
N LEU A 17 9.15 3.96 -15.11
CA LEU A 17 8.08 3.12 -14.57
C LEU A 17 8.00 3.30 -13.05
N SER A 18 6.80 3.52 -12.53
CA SER A 18 6.54 3.72 -11.11
C SER A 18 5.88 2.47 -10.52
N VAL A 19 6.42 1.98 -9.41
CA VAL A 19 5.85 0.86 -8.65
C VAL A 19 5.53 1.28 -7.23
N LEU A 20 4.38 0.82 -6.73
CA LEU A 20 3.96 1.00 -5.33
C LEU A 20 3.42 -0.31 -4.79
N GLY A 21 4.20 -0.99 -3.95
CA GLY A 21 3.78 -2.29 -3.44
C GLY A 21 4.58 -2.78 -2.26
N ARG A 22 4.16 -3.93 -1.73
CA ARG A 22 4.89 -4.67 -0.69
C ARG A 22 6.21 -5.19 -1.27
N ASN A 23 7.32 -4.99 -0.55
CA ASN A 23 8.65 -5.44 -0.96
C ASN A 23 9.33 -6.31 0.12
N PRO A 24 8.92 -7.57 0.30
CA PRO A 24 9.49 -8.44 1.32
C PRO A 24 10.88 -8.94 0.90
N ALA A 25 11.95 -8.21 1.24
CA ALA A 25 13.30 -8.32 0.66
C ALA A 25 13.91 -9.74 0.59
N PHE A 26 13.48 -10.66 1.46
CA PHE A 26 13.97 -12.05 1.52
C PHE A 26 13.16 -13.04 0.67
N HIS A 27 12.06 -12.62 0.04
CA HIS A 27 11.33 -13.46 -0.91
C HIS A 27 12.10 -13.59 -2.22
N LYS A 28 12.14 -14.82 -2.77
CA LYS A 28 12.87 -15.16 -4.01
C LYS A 28 12.44 -14.31 -5.21
N TYR A 29 11.14 -14.07 -5.34
CA TYR A 29 10.54 -13.19 -6.33
C TYR A 29 9.51 -12.32 -5.62
N ARG A 30 9.43 -11.05 -6.02
CA ARG A 30 8.48 -10.09 -5.47
C ARG A 30 7.78 -9.40 -6.61
N GLU A 31 6.47 -9.37 -6.50
CA GLU A 31 5.60 -8.74 -7.48
C GLU A 31 5.15 -7.40 -6.92
N MET A 32 5.26 -6.38 -7.75
CA MET A 32 4.81 -5.03 -7.41
C MET A 32 3.95 -4.50 -8.55
N PRO A 33 2.81 -3.88 -8.25
CA PRO A 33 2.02 -3.26 -9.28
C PRO A 33 2.80 -2.08 -9.87
N ILE A 34 2.84 -2.04 -11.20
CA ILE A 34 3.18 -0.84 -11.95
C ILE A 34 1.94 0.05 -11.91
N ILE A 35 2.10 1.21 -11.29
CA ILE A 35 1.01 2.17 -11.05
C ILE A 35 1.07 3.36 -12.02
N GLY A 36 2.07 3.39 -12.90
CA GLY A 36 2.24 4.45 -13.88
C GLY A 36 3.64 4.48 -14.48
N GLY A 37 3.88 5.50 -15.29
CA GLY A 37 5.16 5.74 -15.94
C GLY A 37 5.15 7.04 -16.73
N SER A 38 6.30 7.37 -17.31
CA SER A 38 6.49 8.52 -18.20
C SER A 38 7.21 8.11 -19.49
N GLY A 39 7.30 9.03 -20.46
CA GLY A 39 7.86 8.74 -21.77
C GLY A 39 7.00 7.75 -22.55
N VAL A 40 7.58 6.64 -23.00
CA VAL A 40 6.83 5.60 -23.74
C VAL A 40 5.87 4.80 -22.85
N PHE A 41 6.06 4.86 -21.52
CA PHE A 41 5.26 4.14 -20.53
C PHE A 41 4.16 5.01 -19.88
N ARG A 42 3.71 6.06 -20.57
CA ARG A 42 2.58 6.87 -20.07
C ARG A 42 1.35 5.99 -19.90
N LEU A 43 0.69 6.10 -18.74
CA LEU A 43 -0.46 5.29 -18.35
C LEU A 43 -0.16 3.79 -18.20
N ALA A 44 1.11 3.40 -18.09
CA ALA A 44 1.47 2.00 -17.91
C ALA A 44 0.84 1.41 -16.65
N GLN A 45 0.24 0.23 -16.81
CA GLN A 45 -0.25 -0.61 -15.74
C GLN A 45 0.27 -2.01 -15.97
N GLY A 46 0.61 -2.71 -14.90
CA GLY A 46 1.25 -4.01 -15.03
C GLY A 46 1.78 -4.54 -13.71
N SER A 47 2.68 -5.51 -13.82
CA SER A 47 3.39 -6.09 -12.70
C SER A 47 4.89 -6.03 -12.99
N ALA A 48 5.67 -5.60 -12.00
CA ALA A 48 7.12 -5.71 -12.02
C ALA A 48 7.55 -6.86 -11.12
N THR A 49 8.38 -7.76 -11.63
CA THR A 49 9.04 -8.78 -10.82
C THR A 49 10.43 -8.32 -10.44
N VAL A 50 10.70 -8.29 -9.14
CA VAL A 50 11.99 -7.90 -8.58
C VAL A 50 12.61 -9.07 -7.82
N LYS A 51 13.92 -9.28 -8.01
CA LYS A 51 14.74 -10.23 -7.26
C LYS A 51 15.82 -9.48 -6.48
N THR A 52 16.09 -9.93 -5.25
CA THR A 52 17.27 -9.46 -4.49
C THR A 52 18.50 -10.16 -5.05
N TYR A 53 19.45 -9.38 -5.56
CA TYR A 53 20.75 -9.92 -5.97
C TYR A 53 21.69 -10.00 -4.78
N TRP A 54 21.70 -8.94 -3.96
CA TRP A 54 22.60 -8.82 -2.83
C TRP A 54 22.00 -7.91 -1.75
N ILE A 55 22.24 -8.23 -0.48
CA ILE A 55 21.83 -7.43 0.67
C ILE A 55 22.96 -7.41 1.71
N ASP A 56 23.28 -6.22 2.23
CA ASP A 56 24.11 -6.03 3.42
C ASP A 56 23.28 -5.34 4.49
N THR A 57 22.89 -6.13 5.48
CA THR A 57 22.06 -5.68 6.60
C THR A 57 22.83 -4.81 7.58
N THR A 58 24.17 -4.85 7.58
CA THR A 58 25.00 -4.02 8.47
C THR A 58 25.12 -2.59 7.96
N LYS A 59 25.08 -2.41 6.65
CA LYS A 59 25.15 -1.08 5.99
C LYS A 59 23.80 -0.58 5.47
N GLY A 60 22.73 -1.38 5.61
CA GLY A 60 21.42 -1.06 5.05
C GLY A 60 21.39 -0.98 3.52
N MET A 61 22.30 -1.66 2.84
CA MET A 61 22.44 -1.59 1.38
C MET A 61 21.77 -2.79 0.72
N LEU A 62 20.94 -2.52 -0.30
CA LEU A 62 20.17 -3.53 -1.02
C LEU A 62 20.34 -3.31 -2.53
N LEU A 63 20.78 -4.34 -3.25
CA LEU A 63 20.85 -4.36 -4.71
C LEU A 63 19.73 -5.22 -5.29
N LEU A 64 18.89 -4.59 -6.10
CA LEU A 64 17.75 -5.19 -6.76
C LEU A 64 18.03 -5.38 -8.25
N SER A 65 17.60 -6.52 -8.81
CA SER A 65 17.50 -6.70 -10.25
C SER A 65 16.05 -6.85 -10.67
N VAL A 66 15.67 -6.15 -11.75
CA VAL A 66 14.43 -6.45 -12.48
C VAL A 66 14.75 -7.66 -13.36
N VAL A 67 13.97 -8.71 -13.21
CA VAL A 67 14.17 -9.98 -13.92
C VAL A 67 12.95 -10.29 -14.76
N LEU A 68 13.12 -11.10 -15.81
CA LEU A 68 11.97 -11.75 -16.46
C LEU A 68 11.13 -12.40 -15.36
N GLY A 69 9.83 -12.06 -15.38
CA GLY A 69 8.89 -12.50 -14.37
C GLY A 69 8.83 -14.03 -14.32
N PRO A 70 8.31 -14.60 -13.23
CA PRO A 70 8.04 -16.03 -13.24
C PRO A 70 7.03 -16.31 -14.37
N LYS A 71 7.23 -17.41 -15.11
CA LYS A 71 6.36 -17.81 -16.26
C LYS A 71 4.86 -17.80 -15.93
N VAL A 72 4.50 -17.91 -14.65
CA VAL A 72 3.11 -17.81 -14.19
C VAL A 72 2.51 -16.42 -14.41
N VAL A 73 3.27 -15.34 -14.19
CA VAL A 73 2.84 -13.95 -14.41
C VAL A 73 2.67 -13.70 -15.90
N GLU A 74 3.67 -14.08 -16.71
CA GLU A 74 3.60 -13.97 -18.18
C GLU A 74 2.38 -14.70 -18.73
N LYS A 75 2.19 -15.98 -18.37
CA LYS A 75 1.01 -16.76 -18.76
C LYS A 75 -0.32 -16.16 -18.30
N TRP A 76 -0.34 -15.48 -17.16
CA TRP A 76 -1.55 -14.79 -16.71
C TRP A 76 -1.85 -13.58 -17.59
N PHE A 77 -0.83 -12.77 -17.93
CA PHE A 77 -0.98 -11.62 -18.82
C PHE A 77 -1.31 -12.04 -20.26
N ASP A 78 -0.80 -13.18 -20.75
CA ASP A 78 -1.14 -13.75 -22.05
C ASP A 78 -2.64 -14.05 -22.17
N LYS A 79 -3.29 -14.41 -21.05
CA LYS A 79 -4.73 -14.70 -21.02
C LYS A 79 -5.60 -13.48 -20.73
N LEU A 80 -5.00 -12.35 -20.34
CA LEU A 80 -5.72 -11.11 -20.01
C LEU A 80 -6.72 -10.67 -21.11
N PRO A 81 -6.43 -10.80 -22.42
CA PRO A 81 -7.40 -10.44 -23.46
C PRO A 81 -8.73 -11.22 -23.41
N HIS A 82 -8.74 -12.38 -22.74
CA HIS A 82 -9.93 -13.22 -22.56
C HIS A 82 -10.49 -13.17 -21.14
N ALA A 83 -9.86 -12.41 -20.25
CA ALA A 83 -10.25 -12.32 -18.86
C ALA A 83 -11.50 -11.46 -18.67
N LYS A 84 -12.35 -11.87 -17.74
CA LYS A 84 -13.50 -11.07 -17.31
C LYS A 84 -13.11 -10.23 -16.10
N GLN A 85 -13.40 -8.94 -16.16
CA GLN A 85 -13.26 -8.05 -15.01
C GLN A 85 -14.21 -8.50 -13.89
N LYS A 86 -13.70 -8.45 -12.66
CA LYS A 86 -14.41 -8.82 -11.42
C LYS A 86 -14.45 -7.64 -10.47
N VAL A 87 -15.55 -7.53 -9.74
CA VAL A 87 -15.66 -6.60 -8.60
C VAL A 87 -15.56 -7.41 -7.32
N THR A 88 -14.70 -7.00 -6.40
CA THR A 88 -14.65 -7.54 -5.04
C THR A 88 -14.81 -6.42 -4.03
N LYS A 89 -15.60 -6.70 -2.99
CA LYS A 89 -15.88 -5.78 -1.91
C LYS A 89 -15.32 -6.35 -0.62
N PHE A 90 -14.61 -5.52 0.13
CA PHE A 90 -14.10 -5.83 1.46
C PHE A 90 -14.71 -4.89 2.48
N ARG A 91 -14.88 -5.41 3.69
CA ARG A 91 -15.14 -4.64 4.89
C ARG A 91 -14.25 -5.17 5.99
N PHE A 92 -13.47 -4.31 6.62
CA PHE A 92 -12.59 -4.66 7.73
C PHE A 92 -12.31 -3.44 8.61
N TYR A 93 -11.76 -3.68 9.79
CA TYR A 93 -11.36 -2.67 10.75
C TYR A 93 -9.84 -2.61 10.83
N PHE A 94 -9.32 -1.41 10.60
CA PHE A 94 -7.92 -1.02 10.74
C PHE A 94 -7.71 -0.50 12.16
N HIS A 95 -6.69 -1.00 12.85
CA HIS A 95 -6.38 -0.63 14.24
C HIS A 95 -5.03 0.08 14.31
N ASP A 96 -5.05 1.42 14.38
CA ASP A 96 -3.86 2.24 14.61
C ASP A 96 -3.53 2.18 16.10
N ILE A 97 -2.44 1.49 16.47
CA ILE A 97 -2.04 1.33 17.87
C ILE A 97 -0.76 2.13 18.09
N ALA A 98 -0.90 3.37 18.51
CA ALA A 98 0.21 4.31 18.74
C ALA A 98 0.77 4.22 20.17
N SER A 99 0.04 3.57 21.09
CA SER A 99 0.37 3.53 22.52
C SER A 99 0.50 2.11 23.09
N GLY A 100 0.79 2.02 24.39
CA GLY A 100 0.91 0.76 25.11
C GLY A 100 2.28 0.09 24.99
N LYS A 101 2.35 -1.20 25.34
CA LYS A 101 3.62 -1.95 25.39
C LYS A 101 4.12 -2.38 24.01
N ASN A 102 3.21 -2.62 23.07
CA ASN A 102 3.49 -3.14 21.73
C ASN A 102 2.78 -2.28 20.69
N PRO A 103 3.20 -1.02 20.47
CA PRO A 103 2.60 -0.18 19.44
C PRO A 103 2.88 -0.76 18.04
N THR A 104 1.88 -0.65 17.16
CA THR A 104 1.99 -1.01 15.73
C THR A 104 2.17 0.22 14.84
N ALA A 105 1.95 1.41 15.41
CA ALA A 105 2.17 2.70 14.79
C ALA A 105 3.23 3.49 15.55
N VAL A 106 4.32 3.87 14.87
CA VAL A 106 5.47 4.54 15.48
C VAL A 106 5.86 5.77 14.67
N GLN A 107 5.88 6.95 15.31
CA GLN A 107 6.38 8.17 14.68
C GLN A 107 7.90 8.06 14.48
N ILE A 108 8.33 8.09 13.21
CA ILE A 108 9.74 7.90 12.83
C ILE A 108 10.44 9.21 12.44
N ALA A 109 9.68 10.25 12.12
CA ALA A 109 10.21 11.57 11.80
C ALA A 109 9.21 12.68 12.11
N GLN A 110 9.72 13.90 12.34
CA GLN A 110 8.90 15.10 12.47
C GLN A 110 9.69 16.35 12.07
N SER A 111 8.95 17.41 11.71
CA SER A 111 9.51 18.73 11.45
C SER A 111 9.62 19.54 12.75
N ASN A 112 10.52 20.54 12.78
CA ASN A 112 10.64 21.48 13.89
C ASN A 112 9.34 22.25 14.18
N MET A 113 8.45 22.37 13.19
CA MET A 113 7.16 23.05 13.34
C MET A 113 6.02 22.12 13.77
N THR A 114 6.21 20.79 13.74
CA THR A 114 5.16 19.80 14.01
C THR A 114 4.49 20.05 15.38
N ALA A 115 5.28 20.25 16.43
CA ALA A 115 4.75 20.48 17.78
C ALA A 115 3.98 21.81 17.94
N LYS A 116 4.21 22.79 17.06
CA LYS A 116 3.51 24.09 17.07
C LYS A 116 2.36 24.13 16.06
N SER A 117 2.28 23.15 15.17
CA SER A 117 1.27 23.09 14.14
C SER A 117 -0.04 22.58 14.75
N PRO A 118 -1.18 23.27 14.53
CA PRO A 118 -2.48 22.81 15.00
C PRO A 118 -2.92 21.49 14.33
N THR A 119 -2.29 21.11 13.22
CA THR A 119 -2.57 19.88 12.47
C THR A 119 -1.46 18.84 12.61
N ALA A 120 -0.47 19.10 13.48
CA ALA A 120 0.76 18.34 13.59
C ALA A 120 1.49 18.16 12.24
N PHE A 121 1.40 19.16 11.35
CA PHE A 121 1.98 19.11 10.01
C PHE A 121 3.44 18.63 10.02
N GLY A 122 3.77 17.71 9.11
CA GLY A 122 5.14 17.26 8.86
C GLY A 122 5.65 16.11 9.74
N PHE A 123 4.82 15.49 10.59
CA PHE A 123 5.19 14.19 11.18
C PHE A 123 5.10 13.06 10.17
N VAL A 124 5.87 12.00 10.36
CA VAL A 124 5.78 10.73 9.60
C VAL A 124 5.69 9.56 10.57
N THR A 125 4.69 8.70 10.38
CA THR A 125 4.45 7.49 11.17
C THR A 125 4.60 6.26 10.29
N MET A 126 5.30 5.25 10.78
CA MET A 126 5.40 3.92 10.18
C MET A 126 4.43 2.98 10.86
N ILE A 127 3.74 2.14 10.07
CA ILE A 127 2.67 1.26 10.54
C ILE A 127 2.82 -0.19 10.08
N ASP A 128 2.44 -1.10 10.98
CA ASP A 128 2.15 -2.52 10.73
C ASP A 128 0.87 -2.92 11.47
N ASP A 129 -0.23 -2.29 11.09
CA ASP A 129 -1.49 -2.31 11.85
C ASP A 129 -2.36 -3.52 11.49
N PRO A 130 -2.98 -4.19 12.46
CA PRO A 130 -3.83 -5.34 12.17
C PRO A 130 -5.14 -4.92 11.48
N LEU A 131 -5.56 -5.72 10.50
CA LEU A 131 -6.87 -5.66 9.87
C LEU A 131 -7.74 -6.79 10.40
N THR A 132 -8.97 -6.48 10.83
CA THR A 132 -9.86 -7.45 11.49
C THR A 132 -11.29 -7.41 10.93
N VAL A 133 -12.09 -8.45 11.18
CA VAL A 133 -13.50 -8.51 10.71
C VAL A 133 -14.44 -7.58 11.49
N GLY A 134 -14.10 -7.24 12.73
CA GLY A 134 -14.88 -6.43 13.67
C GLY A 134 -14.00 -5.48 14.48
N PRO A 135 -14.56 -4.44 15.11
CA PRO A 135 -13.78 -3.44 15.84
C PRO A 135 -13.23 -3.95 17.18
N GLU A 136 -13.63 -5.14 17.65
CA GLU A 136 -13.24 -5.65 18.95
C GLU A 136 -11.78 -6.13 18.97
N PRO A 137 -11.04 -5.95 20.07
CA PRO A 137 -9.62 -6.35 20.16
C PRO A 137 -9.34 -7.85 19.93
N ASN A 138 -10.34 -8.71 20.17
CA ASN A 138 -10.23 -10.17 19.96
C ASN A 138 -10.84 -10.62 18.62
N SER A 139 -11.20 -9.68 17.74
CA SER A 139 -11.77 -9.97 16.44
C SER A 139 -10.78 -10.70 15.54
N THR A 140 -11.29 -11.52 14.62
CA THR A 140 -10.45 -12.31 13.71
C THR A 140 -9.61 -11.40 12.82
N ILE A 141 -8.28 -11.58 12.85
CA ILE A 141 -7.34 -10.89 11.96
C ILE A 141 -7.44 -11.48 10.56
N VAL A 142 -7.61 -10.60 9.57
CA VAL A 142 -7.71 -10.94 8.14
C VAL A 142 -6.50 -10.47 7.33
N GLY A 143 -5.66 -9.61 7.91
CA GLY A 143 -4.49 -9.05 7.26
C GLY A 143 -3.78 -7.99 8.10
N GLN A 144 -2.87 -7.26 7.45
CA GLN A 144 -2.15 -6.13 8.01
C GLN A 144 -2.17 -4.94 7.04
N ALA A 145 -2.15 -3.72 7.58
CA ALA A 145 -1.86 -2.52 6.83
C ALA A 145 -0.40 -2.11 7.07
N GLN A 146 0.40 -2.15 6.01
CA GLN A 146 1.85 -1.93 6.08
C GLN A 146 2.26 -0.74 5.24
N GLY A 147 2.88 0.26 5.86
CA GLY A 147 3.30 1.47 5.16
C GLY A 147 3.60 2.65 6.06
N ILE A 148 3.28 3.84 5.56
CA ILE A 148 3.42 5.11 6.29
C ILE A 148 2.18 5.96 6.15
N TYR A 149 1.99 6.84 7.13
CA TYR A 149 1.17 8.03 6.97
C TYR A 149 1.88 9.27 7.50
N SER A 150 1.50 10.44 7.02
CA SER A 150 2.13 11.71 7.40
C SER A 150 1.09 12.84 7.40
N SER A 151 1.13 13.74 8.39
CA SER A 151 0.28 14.94 8.36
C SER A 151 0.77 15.88 7.27
N ALA A 152 -0.08 16.06 6.25
CA ALA A 152 0.27 16.69 4.98
C ALA A 152 -0.54 17.97 4.68
N ASP A 153 -1.42 18.38 5.59
CA ASP A 153 -2.26 19.57 5.46
C ASP A 153 -2.05 20.51 6.65
N GLN A 154 -1.93 21.81 6.38
CA GLN A 154 -1.71 22.84 7.40
C GLN A 154 -3.03 23.41 7.95
N ASN A 155 -4.16 23.18 7.28
CA ASN A 155 -5.45 23.75 7.62
C ASN A 155 -6.38 22.76 8.35
N GLU A 156 -6.22 21.47 8.12
CA GLU A 156 -6.96 20.40 8.80
C GLU A 156 -6.06 19.18 9.07
N ILE A 157 -6.48 18.29 9.97
CA ILE A 157 -5.77 17.02 10.22
C ILE A 157 -6.04 16.06 9.06
N ALA A 158 -5.27 16.19 7.99
CA ALA A 158 -5.32 15.30 6.84
C ALA A 158 -3.98 14.59 6.63
N LEU A 159 -4.07 13.25 6.60
CA LEU A 159 -2.91 12.38 6.43
C LEU A 159 -2.72 12.05 4.95
N LEU A 160 -1.47 12.04 4.48
CA LEU A 160 -1.07 11.32 3.28
C LEU A 160 -0.87 9.86 3.64
N MET A 161 -1.71 8.97 3.12
CA MET A 161 -1.61 7.53 3.31
C MET A 161 -0.80 6.92 2.16
N THR A 162 0.25 6.17 2.48
CA THR A 162 1.03 5.37 1.52
C THR A 162 1.26 4.00 2.12
N LEU A 163 0.35 3.07 1.84
CA LEU A 163 0.33 1.76 2.50
C LEU A 163 -0.18 0.65 1.59
N ASN A 164 -0.03 -0.59 2.06
CA ASN A 164 -0.59 -1.78 1.45
C ASN A 164 -1.52 -2.45 2.44
N PHE A 165 -2.72 -2.85 2.00
CA PHE A 165 -3.48 -3.89 2.68
C PHE A 165 -2.92 -5.25 2.25
N VAL A 166 -2.44 -6.02 3.21
CA VAL A 166 -1.80 -7.33 3.02
C VAL A 166 -2.73 -8.38 3.60
N PHE A 167 -3.40 -9.15 2.76
CA PHE A 167 -4.36 -10.15 3.20
C PHE A 167 -3.65 -11.47 3.55
N THR A 168 -4.06 -12.10 4.65
CA THR A 168 -3.43 -13.33 5.17
C THR A 168 -4.39 -14.51 5.27
N THR A 169 -5.62 -14.36 4.76
CA THR A 169 -6.71 -15.32 4.96
C THR A 169 -7.28 -15.85 3.65
N GLU A 170 -7.68 -17.12 3.70
CA GLU A 170 -8.43 -17.82 2.64
C GLU A 170 -7.86 -17.63 1.22
N LYS A 171 -8.73 -17.33 0.26
CA LYS A 171 -8.45 -17.11 -1.16
C LYS A 171 -7.60 -15.87 -1.45
N TYR A 172 -7.42 -14.98 -0.49
CA TYR A 172 -6.68 -13.73 -0.66
C TYR A 172 -5.31 -13.75 0.00
N ASN A 173 -4.94 -14.85 0.67
CA ASN A 173 -3.68 -14.97 1.38
C ASN A 173 -2.48 -14.65 0.47
N GLY A 174 -1.65 -13.72 0.92
CA GLY A 174 -0.45 -13.25 0.22
C GLY A 174 -0.72 -12.17 -0.84
N SER A 175 -1.99 -11.88 -1.15
CA SER A 175 -2.36 -10.81 -2.09
C SER A 175 -2.41 -9.46 -1.40
N THR A 176 -2.20 -8.39 -2.15
CA THR A 176 -2.18 -7.02 -1.60
C THR A 176 -2.98 -6.04 -2.44
N LEU A 177 -3.43 -4.97 -1.80
CA LEU A 177 -3.93 -3.76 -2.45
C LEU A 177 -3.11 -2.56 -1.99
N SER A 178 -2.72 -1.70 -2.92
CA SER A 178 -1.90 -0.51 -2.67
C SER A 178 -2.77 0.74 -2.59
N VAL A 179 -2.58 1.55 -1.54
CA VAL A 179 -3.27 2.81 -1.32
C VAL A 179 -2.27 3.96 -1.38
N LEU A 180 -2.61 4.99 -2.16
CA LEU A 180 -1.95 6.29 -2.15
C LEU A 180 -3.02 7.37 -2.19
N GLY A 181 -3.25 8.06 -1.08
CA GLY A 181 -4.36 9.01 -1.00
C GLY A 181 -4.35 9.92 0.22
N ARG A 182 -5.14 10.99 0.13
CA ARG A 182 -5.38 11.95 1.23
C ARG A 182 -6.48 11.43 2.15
N ASN A 183 -6.30 11.57 3.45
CA ASN A 183 -7.20 11.06 4.48
C ASN A 183 -7.50 12.14 5.54
N PRO A 184 -8.53 12.98 5.33
CA PRO A 184 -8.95 14.01 6.29
C PRO A 184 -9.68 13.37 7.48
N VAL A 185 -8.99 13.22 8.61
CA VAL A 185 -9.34 12.24 9.66
C VAL A 185 -10.73 12.44 10.25
N PHE A 186 -11.22 13.67 10.31
CA PHE A 186 -12.52 14.03 10.90
C PHE A 186 -13.69 14.07 9.91
N HIS A 187 -13.44 13.84 8.62
CA HIS A 187 -14.54 13.74 7.65
C HIS A 187 -15.28 12.41 7.84
N GLN A 188 -16.61 12.45 7.69
CA GLN A 188 -17.47 11.27 7.88
C GLN A 188 -17.15 10.16 6.87
N TYR A 189 -16.90 10.52 5.62
CA TYR A 189 -16.53 9.60 4.54
C TYR A 189 -15.26 10.11 3.87
N ARG A 190 -14.23 9.26 3.86
CA ARG A 190 -12.91 9.58 3.33
C ARG A 190 -12.62 8.59 2.22
N GLU A 191 -12.47 9.07 1.00
CA GLU A 191 -12.16 8.23 -0.15
C GLU A 191 -10.67 8.27 -0.46
N MET A 192 -10.07 7.11 -0.64
CA MET A 192 -8.68 6.94 -1.05
C MET A 192 -8.60 5.99 -2.25
N PRO A 193 -7.83 6.32 -3.29
CA PRO A 193 -7.66 5.45 -4.43
C PRO A 193 -6.92 4.15 -4.08
N ILE A 194 -7.40 3.05 -4.64
CA ILE A 194 -6.63 1.82 -4.81
C ILE A 194 -5.89 1.95 -6.14
N VAL A 195 -4.58 2.08 -6.07
CA VAL A 195 -3.73 2.39 -7.24
C VAL A 195 -3.06 1.16 -7.85
N GLY A 196 -3.22 -0.01 -7.24
CA GLY A 196 -2.68 -1.27 -7.72
C GLY A 196 -2.92 -2.42 -6.76
N GLY A 197 -2.51 -3.63 -7.17
CA GLY A 197 -2.53 -4.82 -6.33
C GLY A 197 -1.58 -5.91 -6.82
N SER A 198 -1.39 -6.92 -5.98
CA SER A 198 -0.54 -8.09 -6.27
C SER A 198 -1.27 -9.41 -5.98
N GLY A 199 -0.72 -10.52 -6.48
CA GLY A 199 -1.35 -11.82 -6.39
C GLY A 199 -2.68 -11.84 -7.14
N VAL A 200 -3.76 -12.19 -6.45
CA VAL A 200 -5.10 -12.25 -7.06
C VAL A 200 -5.63 -10.88 -7.51
N PHE A 201 -5.00 -9.78 -7.06
CA PHE A 201 -5.37 -8.40 -7.36
C PHE A 201 -4.44 -7.72 -8.37
N TRP A 202 -3.79 -8.47 -9.27
CA TRP A 202 -3.08 -7.83 -10.38
C TRP A 202 -4.00 -6.91 -11.18
N LEU A 203 -3.46 -5.76 -11.57
CA LEU A 203 -4.16 -4.67 -12.26
C LEU A 203 -5.35 -4.10 -11.47
N ALA A 204 -5.39 -4.29 -10.15
CA ALA A 204 -6.50 -3.79 -9.36
C ALA A 204 -6.58 -2.27 -9.38
N GLN A 205 -7.79 -1.76 -9.61
CA GLN A 205 -8.15 -0.34 -9.48
C GLN A 205 -9.44 -0.24 -8.67
N GLY A 206 -9.58 0.81 -7.88
CA GLY A 206 -10.79 0.96 -7.08
C GLY A 206 -10.68 2.05 -6.04
N ILE A 207 -11.54 1.94 -5.04
CA ILE A 207 -11.67 2.92 -3.96
C ILE A 207 -11.69 2.22 -2.61
N ALA A 208 -11.04 2.84 -1.63
CA ALA A 208 -11.19 2.56 -0.22
C ALA A 208 -11.92 3.73 0.42
N THR A 209 -13.04 3.45 1.07
CA THR A 209 -13.76 4.43 1.90
C THR A 209 -13.52 4.12 3.36
N ALA A 210 -13.16 5.14 4.13
CA ALA A 210 -12.79 4.98 5.52
C ALA A 210 -13.66 5.87 6.42
N LYS A 211 -14.08 5.32 7.56
CA LYS A 211 -14.83 6.01 8.62
C LYS A 211 -14.19 5.73 9.96
N THR A 212 -13.85 6.76 10.72
CA THR A 212 -13.35 6.60 12.09
C THR A 212 -14.46 5.98 12.95
N TYR A 213 -14.21 4.79 13.48
CA TYR A 213 -15.10 4.10 14.39
C TYR A 213 -14.87 4.59 15.83
N TRP A 214 -13.59 4.71 16.21
CA TRP A 214 -13.15 5.21 17.50
C TRP A 214 -11.79 5.89 17.37
N ILE A 215 -11.53 6.91 18.18
CA ILE A 215 -10.24 7.59 18.27
C ILE A 215 -10.01 8.08 19.69
N ASN A 216 -8.80 7.87 20.21
CA ASN A 216 -8.30 8.51 21.41
C ASN A 216 -7.31 9.60 21.02
N SER A 217 -7.77 10.85 21.08
CA SER A 217 -6.95 12.01 20.69
C SER A 217 -5.78 12.29 21.63
N THR A 218 -5.74 11.68 22.81
CA THR A 218 -4.64 11.88 23.77
C THR A 218 -3.42 11.04 23.42
N ASN A 219 -3.62 9.78 23.01
CA ASN A 219 -2.53 8.85 22.73
C ASN A 219 -2.38 8.47 21.25
N GLY A 220 -3.36 8.84 20.40
CA GLY A 220 -3.34 8.58 18.96
C GLY A 220 -3.94 7.24 18.55
N ASP A 221 -4.38 6.38 19.48
CA ASP A 221 -4.96 5.10 19.12
C ASP A 221 -6.29 5.30 18.38
N ALA A 222 -6.52 4.54 17.30
CA ALA A 222 -7.72 4.66 16.50
C ALA A 222 -8.18 3.32 15.92
N ILE A 223 -9.49 3.19 15.77
CA ILE A 223 -10.12 2.10 15.03
C ILE A 223 -10.87 2.73 13.86
N VAL A 224 -10.59 2.26 12.66
CA VAL A 224 -11.14 2.79 11.42
C VAL A 224 -11.81 1.68 10.63
N GLU A 225 -13.09 1.85 10.33
CA GLU A 225 -13.80 0.98 9.41
C GLU A 225 -13.41 1.32 7.98
N TYR A 226 -12.98 0.32 7.21
CA TYR A 226 -12.71 0.42 5.78
C TYR A 226 -13.72 -0.41 4.98
N ASN A 227 -14.26 0.21 3.94
CA ASN A 227 -15.02 -0.45 2.88
C ASN A 227 -14.27 -0.25 1.56
N VAL A 228 -13.78 -1.35 0.98
CA VAL A 228 -12.93 -1.32 -0.22
C VAL A 228 -13.67 -1.99 -1.37
N ILE A 229 -13.74 -1.32 -2.52
CA ILE A 229 -14.34 -1.85 -3.76
C ILE A 229 -13.25 -1.84 -4.83
N VAL A 230 -12.92 -3.01 -5.37
CA VAL A 230 -11.85 -3.17 -6.35
C VAL A 230 -12.29 -3.93 -7.58
N LEU A 231 -11.91 -3.39 -8.74
CA LEU A 231 -11.93 -4.05 -10.04
C LEU A 231 -10.64 -4.82 -10.22
N HIS A 232 -10.69 -6.09 -10.61
CA HIS A 232 -9.51 -6.95 -10.87
C HIS A 232 -9.85 -8.09 -11.84
N TYR A 233 -8.88 -8.96 -12.13
CA TYR A 233 -8.99 -10.02 -13.14
C TYR A 233 -8.52 -11.38 -12.61
N HIS A 234 -9.11 -11.91 -11.53
CA HIS A 234 -8.74 -13.23 -11.02
C HIS A 234 -9.37 -14.42 -11.80
N ASP A 235 -8.84 -15.63 -11.63
CA ASP A 235 -9.25 -16.92 -12.25
C ASP A 235 -9.04 -17.04 -13.78
N ILE A 236 -7.85 -16.68 -14.28
CA ILE A 236 -7.47 -16.82 -15.70
C ILE A 236 -6.49 -17.97 -15.96
#